data_AF-A0A5J6Q4Y8-F1
#
_entry.id   AF-A0A5J6Q4Y8-F1
#
_cell.length_a   1.000
_cell.length_b   1.000
_cell.length_c   1.000
_cell.angle_alpha   90.00
_cell.angle_beta   90.00
_cell.angle_gamma   90.00
#
_symmetry.space_group_name_H-M   'P 1'
#
loop_
_entity.id
_entity.type
_entity.pdbx_description
1 polymer ?
#
loop_
_entity_poly.entity_id
_entity_poly.type
_entity_poly.pdbx_seq_one_letter_code
_entity_poly.pdbx_strand_id
1 'polypeptide(L)'
;MLVLAAVVLVLTAAVPTALAYDNPDLLPDHPTPVIDLARALTDNQREAMERELEAFEERSGWKLRVLTQYDRTPGLALREFWGLDERSLLVVADPRGGNLLNFNVGDALFALMPRTYWVELQTRYGNQYYVRDHGEDGAIEAALGAVTTCLDRGGCQVVPGLPREQWLLTLGTSIFGGVVAGVAAFPRRPGQRIAWAWLLLLSPLWLMLFGVFGVAPVITRTSDVLPLLRNALGFLGAAVGAYLVAMQTMGLPVSSEGASGSEGS
;
A
#
# COMPACT_ATOMS: atom_id res chain seq x y z
N MET A 1 -30.09 33.40 -39.56
CA MET A 1 -28.99 34.01 -38.78
C MET A 1 -29.42 34.53 -37.42
N LEU A 2 -30.52 35.28 -37.30
CA LEU A 2 -30.99 35.81 -35.99
C LEU A 2 -31.32 34.73 -34.95
N VAL A 3 -31.92 33.61 -35.36
CA VAL A 3 -32.28 32.51 -34.45
C VAL A 3 -31.05 31.78 -33.90
N LEU A 4 -29.99 31.63 -34.71
CA LEU A 4 -28.73 31.02 -34.27
C LEU A 4 -27.99 31.92 -33.27
N ALA A 5 -28.03 33.24 -33.48
CA ALA A 5 -27.42 34.20 -32.57
C ALA A 5 -28.14 34.25 -31.19
N ALA A 6 -29.47 34.11 -31.18
CA ALA A 6 -30.25 34.07 -29.94
C ALA A 6 -29.98 32.79 -29.11
N VAL A 7 -29.79 31.64 -29.77
CA VAL A 7 -29.49 30.36 -29.08
C VAL A 7 -28.08 30.37 -28.46
N VAL A 8 -27.09 30.97 -29.13
CA VAL A 8 -25.72 31.11 -28.60
C VAL A 8 -25.66 32.08 -27.42
N LEU A 9 -26.49 33.14 -27.43
CA LEU A 9 -26.55 34.10 -26.33
C LEU A 9 -27.22 33.52 -25.07
N VAL A 10 -28.21 32.64 -25.23
CA VAL A 10 -28.88 31.97 -24.09
C VAL A 10 -27.99 30.89 -23.46
N LEU A 11 -27.12 30.23 -24.24
CA LEU A 11 -26.20 29.21 -23.75
C LEU A 11 -24.98 29.77 -23.00
N THR A 12 -24.69 31.07 -23.11
CA THR A 12 -23.53 31.71 -22.46
C THR A 12 -23.89 32.57 -21.24
N ALA A 13 -25.17 32.88 -21.02
CA ALA A 13 -25.59 33.90 -20.07
C ALA A 13 -25.86 33.42 -18.62
N ALA A 14 -25.78 32.12 -18.31
CA ALA A 14 -26.12 31.63 -16.97
C ALA A 14 -25.41 30.33 -16.58
N VAL A 15 -24.10 30.24 -16.81
CA VAL A 15 -23.30 29.32 -16.00
C VAL A 15 -22.93 30.12 -14.75
N PRO A 16 -23.57 29.93 -13.58
CA PRO A 16 -23.05 30.50 -12.37
C PRO A 16 -21.63 29.97 -12.24
N THR A 17 -20.66 30.89 -12.23
CA THR A 17 -19.33 30.55 -11.75
C THR A 17 -19.54 29.89 -10.40
N ALA A 18 -19.16 28.62 -10.28
CA ALA A 18 -19.07 27.96 -8.99
C ALA A 18 -18.00 28.73 -8.20
N LEU A 19 -18.40 29.82 -7.55
CA LEU A 19 -17.59 30.54 -6.60
C LEU A 19 -17.28 29.50 -5.53
N ALA A 20 -16.01 29.06 -5.50
CA ALA A 20 -15.49 28.30 -4.38
C ALA A 20 -15.85 29.12 -3.13
N TYR A 21 -16.68 28.55 -2.27
CA TYR A 21 -17.21 29.20 -1.08
C TYR A 21 -16.05 29.32 -0.09
N ASP A 22 -15.26 30.39 -0.20
CA ASP A 22 -14.15 30.74 0.69
C ASP A 22 -14.72 31.55 1.87
N ASN A 23 -14.80 30.93 3.05
CA ASN A 23 -15.38 31.56 4.23
C ASN A 23 -14.39 31.53 5.42
N PRO A 24 -13.65 32.63 5.65
CA PRO A 24 -12.67 32.71 6.74
C PRO A 24 -13.29 32.69 8.14
N ASP A 25 -14.59 32.98 8.28
CA ASP A 25 -15.29 32.98 9.58
C ASP A 25 -15.45 31.55 10.16
N LEU A 26 -15.07 30.52 9.40
CA LEU A 26 -15.05 29.12 9.84
C LEU A 26 -13.77 28.77 10.62
N LEU A 27 -12.78 29.66 10.64
CA LEU A 27 -11.53 29.44 11.35
C LEU A 27 -11.72 29.62 12.87
N PRO A 28 -11.10 28.78 13.70
CA PRO A 28 -11.09 28.97 15.14
C PRO A 28 -10.32 30.23 15.56
N ASP A 29 -10.71 30.85 16.67
CA ASP A 29 -10.01 32.01 17.24
C ASP A 29 -8.72 31.67 17.99
N HIS A 30 -8.35 30.38 18.07
CA HIS A 30 -7.16 29.88 18.74
C HIS A 30 -6.35 29.00 17.80
N PRO A 31 -5.02 28.95 17.94
CA PRO A 31 -4.18 28.06 17.15
C PRO A 31 -4.52 26.60 17.50
N THR A 32 -4.85 25.81 16.48
CA THR A 32 -5.02 24.35 16.56
C THR A 32 -4.52 23.72 15.25
N PRO A 33 -3.89 22.53 15.28
CA PRO A 33 -3.54 21.81 14.06
C PRO A 33 -4.73 21.11 13.38
N VAL A 34 -5.91 21.03 14.03
CA VAL A 34 -7.08 20.31 13.53
C VAL A 34 -8.31 21.24 13.48
N ILE A 35 -8.94 21.33 12.32
CA ILE A 35 -10.24 21.99 12.14
C ILE A 35 -11.26 20.96 11.68
N ASP A 36 -12.23 20.63 12.53
CA ASP A 36 -13.25 19.60 12.26
C ASP A 36 -14.63 20.22 11.93
N LEU A 37 -14.84 20.67 10.69
CA LEU A 37 -16.13 21.25 10.28
C LEU A 37 -17.18 20.20 9.92
N ALA A 38 -16.74 19.00 9.52
CA ALA A 38 -17.63 17.89 9.15
C ALA A 38 -18.09 17.05 10.34
N ARG A 39 -17.53 17.29 11.55
CA ARG A 39 -17.75 16.46 12.76
C ARG A 39 -17.39 15.00 12.51
N ALA A 40 -16.29 14.78 11.79
CA ALA A 40 -15.77 13.45 11.52
C ALA A 40 -15.06 12.85 12.75
N LEU A 41 -14.68 13.69 13.72
CA LEU A 41 -13.97 13.28 14.92
C LEU A 41 -14.84 13.50 16.18
N THR A 42 -14.72 12.61 17.16
CA THR A 42 -15.21 12.91 18.51
C THR A 42 -14.29 13.93 19.20
N ASP A 43 -14.79 14.64 20.23
CA ASP A 43 -13.99 15.63 20.96
C ASP A 43 -12.69 15.03 21.52
N ASN A 44 -12.77 13.84 22.11
CA ASN A 44 -11.59 13.15 22.65
C ASN A 44 -10.58 12.77 21.56
N GLN A 45 -11.04 12.34 20.38
CA GLN A 45 -10.17 12.02 19.25
C GLN A 45 -9.51 13.26 18.68
N ARG A 46 -10.27 14.35 18.52
CA ARG A 46 -9.75 15.64 18.08
C ARG A 46 -8.65 16.13 19.01
N GLU A 47 -8.92 16.20 20.31
CA GLU A 47 -7.93 16.65 21.29
C GLU A 47 -6.69 15.74 21.36
N ALA A 48 -6.87 14.42 21.20
CA ALA A 48 -5.76 13.48 21.15
C ALA A 48 -4.89 13.71 19.90
N MET A 49 -5.53 13.90 18.75
CA MET A 49 -4.88 14.19 17.48
C MET A 49 -4.15 15.54 17.52
N GLU A 50 -4.76 16.58 18.10
CA GLU A 50 -4.13 17.89 18.27
C GLU A 50 -2.81 17.78 19.03
N ARG A 51 -2.84 17.12 20.21
CA ARG A 51 -1.63 16.88 21.01
C ARG A 51 -0.57 16.07 20.27
N GLU A 52 -0.98 15.06 19.51
CA GLU A 52 -0.04 14.23 18.74
C GLU A 52 0.65 15.03 17.63
N LEU A 53 -0.11 15.83 16.88
CA LEU A 53 0.41 16.63 15.78
C LEU A 53 1.30 17.77 16.28
N GLU A 54 0.95 18.42 17.38
CA GLU A 54 1.79 19.43 18.03
C GLU A 54 3.12 18.81 18.50
N ALA A 55 3.06 17.71 19.24
CA ALA A 55 4.26 16.99 19.67
C ALA A 55 5.09 16.47 18.49
N PHE A 56 4.46 16.17 17.34
CA PHE A 56 5.18 15.76 16.12
C PHE A 56 5.88 16.94 15.45
N GLU A 57 5.23 18.09 15.38
CA GLU A 57 5.82 19.31 14.87
C GLU A 57 7.01 19.76 15.72
N GLU A 58 6.88 19.75 17.04
CA GLU A 58 7.97 20.12 17.96
C GLU A 58 9.21 19.24 17.80
N ARG A 59 9.02 17.92 17.65
CA ARG A 59 10.15 16.96 17.55
C ARG A 59 10.76 16.89 16.15
N SER A 60 9.96 17.08 15.10
CA SER A 60 10.37 16.79 13.72
C SER A 60 10.54 18.04 12.85
N GLY A 61 9.90 19.15 13.23
CA GLY A 61 9.81 20.37 12.44
C GLY A 61 8.93 20.24 11.19
N TRP A 62 8.10 19.21 11.08
CA TRP A 62 7.09 19.05 10.03
C TRP A 62 5.72 19.48 10.52
N LYS A 63 5.03 20.33 9.76
CA LYS A 63 3.70 20.82 10.13
C LYS A 63 2.63 19.94 9.50
N LEU A 64 1.95 19.15 10.32
CA LEU A 64 0.81 18.35 9.86
C LEU A 64 -0.49 19.04 10.30
N ARG A 65 -1.40 19.27 9.37
CA ARG A 65 -2.69 19.93 9.59
C ARG A 65 -3.82 19.09 9.03
N VAL A 66 -4.96 19.10 9.72
CA VAL A 66 -6.15 18.34 9.35
C VAL A 66 -7.32 19.29 9.22
N LEU A 67 -8.00 19.23 8.08
CA LEU A 67 -9.26 19.91 7.83
C LEU A 67 -10.30 18.86 7.48
N THR A 68 -11.36 18.75 8.26
CA THR A 68 -12.58 18.06 7.82
C THR A 68 -13.56 19.12 7.32
N GLN A 69 -14.20 18.88 6.19
CA GLN A 69 -15.13 19.82 5.58
C GLN A 69 -16.27 19.10 4.87
N TYR A 70 -17.36 19.82 4.62
CA TYR A 70 -18.52 19.27 3.91
C TYR A 70 -19.13 20.29 2.94
N ASP A 71 -19.97 21.21 3.43
CA ASP A 71 -20.66 22.21 2.60
C ASP A 71 -19.92 23.54 2.48
N ARG A 72 -19.05 23.83 3.44
CA ARG A 72 -18.30 25.09 3.51
C ARG A 72 -16.83 24.81 3.68
N THR A 73 -15.98 25.60 3.02
CA THR A 73 -14.54 25.51 3.13
C THR A 73 -13.95 26.87 3.53
N PRO A 74 -12.94 26.92 4.40
CA PRO A 74 -12.24 28.17 4.71
C PRO A 74 -11.23 28.57 3.62
N GLY A 75 -11.13 27.80 2.53
CA GLY A 75 -10.42 28.20 1.31
C GLY A 75 -8.98 28.66 1.51
N LEU A 76 -8.62 29.81 0.94
CA LEU A 76 -7.24 30.32 0.95
C LEU A 76 -6.79 30.80 2.33
N ALA A 77 -7.74 31.14 3.21
CA ALA A 77 -7.46 31.65 4.56
C ALA A 77 -6.70 30.63 5.44
N LEU A 78 -6.85 29.33 5.15
CA LEU A 78 -6.12 28.27 5.86
C LEU A 78 -4.60 28.38 5.74
N ARG A 79 -4.12 28.85 4.58
CA ARG A 79 -2.68 29.00 4.36
C ARG A 79 -2.06 30.02 5.30
N GLU A 80 -2.75 31.15 5.48
CA GLU A 80 -2.30 32.23 6.36
C GLU A 80 -2.48 31.86 7.83
N PHE A 81 -3.64 31.29 8.18
CA PHE A 81 -3.96 30.86 9.54
C PHE A 81 -2.93 29.87 10.12
N TRP A 82 -2.57 28.85 9.36
CA TRP A 82 -1.61 27.83 9.80
C TRP A 82 -0.15 28.14 9.43
N GLY A 83 0.10 29.21 8.68
CA GLY A 83 1.42 29.52 8.13
C GLY A 83 2.00 28.34 7.34
N LEU A 84 1.19 27.78 6.43
CA LEU A 84 1.58 26.62 5.62
C LEU A 84 2.73 26.98 4.68
N ASP A 85 3.79 26.17 4.74
CA ASP A 85 5.05 26.34 4.03
C ASP A 85 5.46 25.05 3.29
N GLU A 86 6.70 25.02 2.77
CA GLU A 86 7.25 23.86 2.05
C GLU A 86 7.34 22.59 2.90
N ARG A 87 7.35 22.71 4.24
CA ARG A 87 7.41 21.60 5.20
C ARG A 87 6.05 21.28 5.83
N SER A 88 4.98 21.72 5.17
CA SER A 88 3.62 21.53 5.65
C SER A 88 2.86 20.49 4.83
N LEU A 89 2.10 19.65 5.52
CA LEU A 89 1.09 18.77 4.94
C LEU A 89 -0.27 19.20 5.47
N LEU A 90 -1.19 19.50 4.55
CA LEU A 90 -2.60 19.67 4.87
C LEU A 90 -3.39 18.47 4.35
N VAL A 91 -3.93 17.68 5.28
CA VAL A 91 -4.89 16.60 5.02
C VAL A 91 -6.29 17.20 5.01
N VAL A 92 -7.01 17.02 3.92
CA VAL A 92 -8.41 17.44 3.76
C VAL A 92 -9.28 16.19 3.71
N ALA A 93 -10.21 16.06 4.66
CA ALA A 93 -11.23 15.02 4.68
C ALA A 93 -12.58 15.62 4.26
N ASP A 94 -13.08 15.19 3.10
CA ASP A 94 -14.33 15.66 2.52
C ASP A 94 -15.17 14.46 2.05
N PRO A 95 -16.25 14.09 2.76
CA PRO A 95 -17.03 12.90 2.46
C PRO A 95 -17.89 13.05 1.19
N ARG A 96 -17.91 14.23 0.55
CA ARG A 96 -18.58 14.45 -0.75
C ARG A 96 -17.70 14.04 -1.92
N GLY A 97 -16.40 13.99 -1.71
CA GLY A 97 -15.44 13.55 -2.72
C GLY A 97 -15.60 12.07 -3.05
N GLY A 98 -15.18 11.66 -4.25
CA GLY A 98 -15.11 10.23 -4.59
C GLY A 98 -14.13 9.46 -3.69
N ASN A 99 -13.09 10.14 -3.19
CA ASN A 99 -12.26 9.72 -2.06
C ASN A 99 -12.45 10.74 -0.93
N LEU A 100 -12.55 10.25 0.30
CA LEU A 100 -12.63 11.06 1.52
C LEU A 100 -11.41 11.97 1.67
N LEU A 101 -10.21 11.43 1.44
CA LEU A 101 -8.96 12.13 1.73
C LEU A 101 -8.42 12.87 0.51
N ASN A 102 -7.84 14.04 0.73
CA ASN A 102 -7.04 14.80 -0.23
C ASN A 102 -5.84 15.43 0.51
N PHE A 103 -4.74 15.64 -0.20
CA PHE A 103 -3.48 16.08 0.40
C PHE A 103 -2.93 17.29 -0.34
N ASN A 104 -2.79 18.41 0.38
CA ASN A 104 -2.00 19.55 -0.06
C ASN A 104 -0.60 19.40 0.55
N VAL A 105 0.36 19.05 -0.30
CA VAL A 105 1.70 18.62 0.11
C VAL A 105 2.70 19.73 -0.22
N GLY A 106 3.44 20.21 0.78
CA GLY A 106 4.56 21.14 0.59
C GLY A 106 5.74 20.52 -0.15
N ASP A 107 6.51 21.35 -0.85
CA ASP A 107 7.54 20.89 -1.79
C ASP A 107 8.65 20.05 -1.14
N ALA A 108 9.02 20.33 0.12
CA ALA A 108 10.07 19.58 0.82
C ALA A 108 9.65 18.12 1.10
N LEU A 109 8.35 17.84 1.22
CA LEU A 109 7.84 16.48 1.42
C LEU A 109 8.02 15.61 0.17
N PHE A 110 8.02 16.19 -1.03
CA PHE A 110 8.26 15.44 -2.27
C PHE A 110 9.69 14.92 -2.39
N ALA A 111 10.64 15.49 -1.65
CA ALA A 111 12.00 14.95 -1.56
C ALA A 111 12.07 13.66 -0.74
N LEU A 112 11.11 13.43 0.16
CA LEU A 112 11.07 12.26 1.06
C LEU A 112 10.08 11.19 0.58
N MET A 113 8.98 11.61 -0.05
CA MET A 113 7.89 10.75 -0.50
C MET A 113 7.47 11.15 -1.92
N PRO A 114 7.60 10.25 -2.91
CA PRO A 114 7.31 10.58 -4.30
C PRO A 114 5.82 10.85 -4.53
N ARG A 115 5.46 11.52 -5.63
CA ARG A 115 4.05 11.79 -5.98
C ARG A 115 3.15 10.54 -5.96
N THR A 116 3.69 9.39 -6.36
CA THR A 116 3.00 8.10 -6.33
C THR A 116 2.61 7.65 -4.92
N TYR A 117 3.41 7.98 -3.91
CA TYR A 117 3.10 7.67 -2.50
C TYR A 117 1.78 8.36 -2.08
N TRP A 118 1.61 9.63 -2.42
CA TRP A 118 0.42 10.41 -2.03
C TRP A 118 -0.84 9.92 -2.74
N VAL A 119 -0.74 9.52 -4.00
CA VAL A 119 -1.84 8.90 -4.74
C VAL A 119 -2.21 7.53 -4.14
N GLU A 120 -1.21 6.71 -3.78
CA GLU A 120 -1.45 5.45 -3.07
C GLU A 120 -2.10 5.71 -1.70
N LEU A 121 -1.62 6.69 -0.93
CA LEU A 121 -2.15 7.03 0.39
C LEU A 121 -3.63 7.43 0.31
N GLN A 122 -3.95 8.31 -0.65
CA GLN A 122 -5.31 8.76 -0.93
C GLN A 122 -6.23 7.61 -1.32
N THR A 123 -5.80 6.78 -2.26
CA THR A 123 -6.64 5.67 -2.75
C THR A 123 -6.73 4.52 -1.76
N ARG A 124 -5.74 4.32 -0.89
CA ARG A 124 -5.72 3.24 0.10
C ARG A 124 -6.61 3.52 1.30
N TYR A 125 -6.52 4.73 1.86
CA TYR A 125 -7.26 5.09 3.08
C TYR A 125 -8.50 5.94 2.81
N GLY A 126 -8.50 6.73 1.72
CA GLY A 126 -9.62 7.60 1.36
C GLY A 126 -10.72 6.94 0.54
N ASN A 127 -10.55 5.70 0.07
CA ASN A 127 -11.60 5.04 -0.72
C ASN A 127 -12.82 4.67 0.14
N GLN A 128 -13.99 4.63 -0.51
CA GLN A 128 -15.26 4.30 0.14
C GLN A 128 -15.28 2.96 0.89
N TYR A 129 -14.53 1.95 0.44
CA TYR A 129 -14.54 0.63 1.08
C TYR A 129 -13.79 0.69 2.41
N TYR A 130 -12.62 1.33 2.44
CA TYR A 130 -11.84 1.51 3.65
C TYR A 130 -12.61 2.35 4.67
N VAL A 131 -13.14 3.49 4.24
CA VAL A 131 -13.91 4.42 5.10
C VAL A 131 -15.17 3.75 5.65
N ARG A 132 -15.89 2.96 4.84
CA ARG A 132 -17.05 2.20 5.33
C ARG A 132 -16.69 1.22 6.44
N ASP A 133 -15.53 0.58 6.34
CA ASP A 133 -15.13 -0.48 7.26
C ASP A 133 -14.43 0.08 8.53
N HIS A 134 -13.80 1.26 8.45
CA HIS A 134 -12.98 1.85 9.54
C HIS A 134 -13.46 3.20 10.07
N GLY A 135 -14.46 3.82 9.44
CA GLY A 135 -14.89 5.19 9.75
C GLY A 135 -14.04 6.27 9.07
N GLU A 136 -14.55 7.51 9.10
CA GLU A 136 -13.84 8.68 8.58
C GLU A 136 -12.64 9.03 9.48
N ASP A 137 -12.84 8.97 10.79
CA ASP A 137 -11.82 9.11 11.83
C ASP A 137 -10.67 8.10 11.63
N GLY A 138 -11.00 6.82 11.48
CA GLY A 138 -10.01 5.76 11.27
C GLY A 138 -9.23 5.93 9.97
N ALA A 139 -9.86 6.46 8.91
CA ALA A 139 -9.19 6.77 7.66
C ALA A 139 -8.18 7.94 7.80
N ILE A 140 -8.56 9.00 8.52
CA ILE A 140 -7.68 10.14 8.81
C ILE A 140 -6.49 9.69 9.65
N GLU A 141 -6.74 8.96 10.75
CA GLU A 141 -5.71 8.45 11.66
C GLU A 141 -4.73 7.52 10.93
N ALA A 142 -5.23 6.57 10.13
CA ALA A 142 -4.37 5.64 9.39
C ALA A 142 -3.49 6.35 8.35
N ALA A 143 -4.03 7.37 7.67
CA ALA A 143 -3.27 8.16 6.70
C ALA A 143 -2.18 9.00 7.38
N LEU A 144 -2.51 9.68 8.49
CA LEU A 144 -1.54 10.43 9.28
C LEU A 144 -0.46 9.53 9.85
N GLY A 145 -0.83 8.38 10.44
CA GLY A 145 0.11 7.40 10.98
C GLY A 145 1.08 6.86 9.94
N ALA A 146 0.61 6.65 8.69
CA ALA A 146 1.49 6.26 7.59
C ALA A 146 2.49 7.37 7.21
N VAL A 147 2.06 8.63 7.23
CA VAL A 147 2.93 9.79 6.95
C VAL A 147 3.95 10.00 8.06
N THR A 148 3.54 10.05 9.33
CA THR A 148 4.42 10.26 10.48
C THR A 148 5.47 9.15 10.55
N THR A 149 5.07 7.89 10.38
CA THR A 149 5.98 6.74 10.29
C THR A 149 7.03 6.93 9.20
N CYS A 150 6.64 7.45 8.03
CA CYS A 150 7.55 7.66 6.92
C CYS A 150 8.50 8.83 7.17
N LEU A 151 8.02 9.92 7.78
CA LEU A 151 8.86 11.06 8.16
C LEU A 151 9.89 10.67 9.23
N ASP A 152 9.50 9.88 10.24
CA ASP A 152 10.40 9.37 11.27
C ASP A 152 11.50 8.45 10.70
N ARG A 153 11.23 7.78 9.57
CA ARG A 153 12.20 6.93 8.85
C ARG A 153 13.08 7.69 7.86
N GLY A 154 12.88 9.01 7.70
CA GLY A 154 13.59 9.82 6.71
C GLY A 154 13.05 9.66 5.28
N GLY A 155 11.82 9.19 5.11
CA GLY A 155 11.13 9.05 3.83
C GLY A 155 10.69 7.63 3.50
N CYS A 156 9.76 7.52 2.55
CA CYS A 156 9.21 6.25 2.07
C CYS A 156 8.99 6.31 0.56
N GLN A 157 9.28 5.21 -0.13
CA GLN A 157 8.95 5.07 -1.55
C GLN A 157 7.53 4.58 -1.79
N VAL A 158 6.94 3.88 -0.81
CA VAL A 158 5.61 3.26 -0.86
C VAL A 158 4.90 3.42 0.47
N VAL A 159 3.57 3.40 0.46
CA VAL A 159 2.78 3.52 1.70
C VAL A 159 3.00 2.29 2.59
N PRO A 160 3.41 2.46 3.86
CA PRO A 160 3.68 1.35 4.76
C PRO A 160 2.43 0.50 5.01
N GLY A 161 2.67 -0.78 5.34
CA GLY A 161 1.64 -1.78 5.56
C GLY A 161 1.36 -2.61 4.30
N LEU A 162 0.92 -3.84 4.50
CA LEU A 162 0.70 -4.81 3.42
C LEU A 162 -0.80 -5.15 3.31
N PRO A 163 -1.52 -4.69 2.25
CA PRO A 163 -2.91 -5.08 2.01
C PRO A 163 -3.06 -6.59 1.88
N ARG A 164 -4.23 -7.11 2.25
CA ARG A 164 -4.50 -8.56 2.26
C ARG A 164 -4.31 -9.19 0.89
N GLU A 165 -4.76 -8.52 -0.16
CA GLU A 165 -4.71 -8.97 -1.55
C GLU A 165 -3.26 -9.06 -2.02
N GLN A 166 -2.45 -8.05 -1.68
CA GLN A 166 -1.03 -8.06 -1.98
C GLN A 166 -0.31 -9.16 -1.20
N TRP A 167 -0.63 -9.35 0.08
CA TRP A 167 -0.07 -10.45 0.86
C TRP A 167 -0.43 -11.82 0.26
N LEU A 168 -1.69 -12.04 -0.11
CA LEU A 168 -2.14 -13.29 -0.75
C LEU A 168 -1.38 -13.55 -2.06
N LEU A 169 -1.10 -12.52 -2.87
CA LEU A 169 -0.27 -12.66 -4.06
C LEU A 169 1.17 -13.06 -3.72
N THR A 170 1.78 -12.43 -2.71
CA THR A 170 3.15 -12.78 -2.26
C THR A 170 3.23 -14.22 -1.74
N LEU A 171 2.20 -14.66 -1.01
CA LEU A 171 2.09 -16.03 -0.51
C LEU A 171 1.89 -17.02 -1.67
N GLY A 172 0.98 -16.73 -2.59
CA GLY A 172 0.70 -17.57 -3.75
C GLY A 172 1.91 -17.74 -4.67
N THR A 173 2.62 -16.65 -4.95
CA THR A 173 3.87 -16.69 -5.73
C THR A 173 4.99 -17.46 -5.01
N SER A 174 5.08 -17.34 -3.69
CA SER A 174 6.01 -18.13 -2.87
C SER A 174 5.70 -19.63 -2.94
N ILE A 175 4.43 -20.02 -2.79
CA ILE A 175 3.98 -21.41 -2.92
C ILE A 175 4.31 -21.94 -4.32
N PHE A 176 3.98 -21.18 -5.37
CA PHE A 176 4.24 -21.58 -6.74
C PHE A 176 5.75 -21.72 -7.03
N GLY A 177 6.57 -20.80 -6.53
CA GLY A 177 8.03 -20.91 -6.56
C GLY A 177 8.53 -22.18 -5.87
N GLY A 178 7.92 -22.54 -4.74
CA GLY A 178 8.19 -23.78 -4.02
C GLY A 178 7.90 -25.01 -4.89
N VAL A 179 6.72 -25.08 -5.51
CA VAL A 179 6.36 -26.18 -6.43
C VAL A 179 7.40 -26.33 -7.54
N VAL A 180 7.78 -25.23 -8.21
CA VAL A 180 8.79 -25.24 -9.28
C VAL A 180 10.13 -25.77 -8.76
N ALA A 181 10.60 -25.29 -7.61
CA ALA A 181 11.85 -25.76 -6.99
C ALA A 181 11.79 -27.25 -6.63
N GLY A 182 10.66 -27.71 -6.06
CA GLY A 182 10.44 -29.11 -5.70
C GLY A 182 10.49 -30.05 -6.89
N VAL A 183 9.78 -29.72 -7.98
CA VAL A 183 9.82 -30.50 -9.24
C VAL A 183 11.22 -30.46 -9.87
N ALA A 184 11.90 -29.31 -9.84
CA ALA A 184 13.24 -29.18 -10.38
C ALA A 184 14.25 -30.10 -9.65
N ALA A 185 14.12 -30.19 -8.33
CA ALA A 185 14.97 -30.99 -7.45
C ALA A 185 14.80 -32.51 -7.59
N PHE A 186 13.72 -32.99 -8.22
CA PHE A 186 13.43 -34.41 -8.40
C PHE A 186 14.60 -35.18 -9.06
N PRO A 187 15.08 -36.30 -8.46
CA PRO A 187 16.19 -37.07 -8.99
C PRO A 187 15.83 -37.79 -10.29
N ARG A 188 16.72 -37.70 -11.29
CA ARG A 188 16.51 -38.27 -12.63
C ARG A 188 17.47 -39.41 -12.95
N ARG A 189 18.40 -39.72 -12.04
CA ARG A 189 19.42 -40.76 -12.19
C ARG A 189 19.38 -41.70 -10.98
N PRO A 190 19.65 -43.01 -11.15
CA PRO A 190 19.74 -43.94 -10.05
C PRO A 190 20.83 -43.51 -9.05
N GLY A 191 20.53 -43.58 -7.75
CA GLY A 191 21.44 -43.18 -6.67
C GLY A 191 21.51 -41.67 -6.38
N GLN A 192 20.89 -40.81 -7.21
CA GLN A 192 20.85 -39.37 -6.94
C GLN A 192 19.73 -39.03 -5.95
N ARG A 193 20.03 -38.23 -4.92
CA ARG A 193 19.00 -37.71 -3.98
C ARG A 193 18.39 -36.40 -4.47
N ILE A 194 19.19 -35.46 -4.97
CA ILE A 194 18.71 -34.16 -5.45
C ILE A 194 19.32 -33.88 -6.81
N ALA A 195 18.50 -33.45 -7.77
CA ALA A 195 18.94 -33.02 -9.10
C ALA A 195 19.42 -31.56 -9.09
N TRP A 196 20.56 -31.30 -8.44
CA TRP A 196 21.14 -29.95 -8.29
C TRP A 196 21.30 -29.19 -9.60
N ALA A 197 21.69 -29.86 -10.68
CA ALA A 197 21.83 -29.23 -12.00
C ALA A 197 20.51 -28.59 -12.46
N TRP A 198 19.38 -29.28 -12.28
CA TRP A 198 18.05 -28.77 -12.67
C TRP A 198 17.52 -27.71 -11.70
N LEU A 199 17.75 -27.91 -10.40
CA LEU A 199 17.36 -26.93 -9.38
C LEU A 199 18.05 -25.57 -9.60
N LEU A 200 19.34 -25.60 -9.95
CA LEU A 200 20.13 -24.41 -10.28
C LEU A 200 19.80 -23.86 -11.67
N LEU A 201 19.56 -24.72 -12.67
CA LEU A 201 19.13 -24.28 -14.00
C LEU A 201 17.82 -23.51 -13.95
N LEU A 202 16.86 -23.95 -13.12
CA LEU A 202 15.58 -23.27 -12.91
C LEU A 202 15.61 -22.23 -11.79
N SER A 203 16.79 -21.92 -11.22
CA SER A 203 16.90 -20.91 -10.18
C SER A 203 16.42 -19.53 -10.58
N PRO A 204 16.63 -19.03 -11.81
CA PRO A 204 16.07 -17.74 -12.20
C PRO A 204 14.54 -17.71 -12.06
N LEU A 205 13.86 -18.83 -12.35
CA LEU A 205 12.40 -18.91 -12.28
C LEU A 205 11.89 -18.96 -10.84
N TRP A 206 12.35 -19.94 -10.04
CA TRP A 206 11.81 -20.08 -8.67
C TRP A 206 12.30 -18.96 -7.74
N LEU A 207 13.49 -18.41 -7.97
CA LEU A 207 14.01 -17.28 -7.20
C LEU A 207 13.30 -15.96 -7.57
N MET A 208 12.89 -15.78 -8.83
CA MET A 208 12.03 -14.65 -9.20
C MET A 208 10.67 -14.75 -8.46
N LEU A 209 10.06 -15.92 -8.47
CA LEU A 209 8.76 -16.16 -7.82
C LEU A 209 8.82 -15.96 -6.30
N PHE A 210 9.80 -16.57 -5.63
CA PHE A 210 9.91 -16.49 -4.18
C PHE A 210 10.60 -15.20 -3.72
N GLY A 211 11.78 -14.89 -4.26
CA GLY A 211 12.57 -13.74 -3.83
C GLY A 211 11.94 -12.41 -4.26
N VAL A 212 11.72 -12.23 -5.56
CA VAL A 212 11.29 -10.93 -6.09
C VAL A 212 9.80 -10.68 -5.85
N PHE A 213 8.94 -11.68 -6.07
CA PHE A 213 7.50 -11.51 -5.87
C PHE A 213 6.99 -11.94 -4.49
N GLY A 214 7.63 -12.92 -3.86
CA GLY A 214 7.22 -13.42 -2.55
C GLY A 214 7.81 -12.67 -1.36
N VAL A 215 9.07 -12.23 -1.44
CA VAL A 215 9.81 -11.65 -0.30
C VAL A 215 9.95 -10.14 -0.43
N ALA A 216 10.42 -9.63 -1.58
CA ALA A 216 10.73 -8.21 -1.74
C ALA A 216 9.56 -7.25 -1.40
N PRO A 217 8.30 -7.52 -1.80
CA PRO A 217 7.18 -6.63 -1.47
C PRO A 217 6.84 -6.61 0.02
N VAL A 218 7.17 -7.69 0.75
CA VAL A 218 6.92 -7.78 2.19
C VAL A 218 7.93 -6.94 2.96
N ILE A 219 9.23 -7.18 2.73
CA ILE A 219 10.31 -6.51 3.48
C ILE A 219 10.39 -5.00 3.19
N THR A 220 9.89 -4.56 2.03
CA THR A 220 9.86 -3.13 1.65
C THR A 220 8.64 -2.40 2.19
N ARG A 221 7.57 -3.11 2.56
CA ARG A 221 6.30 -2.50 3.01
C ARG A 221 6.00 -2.69 4.49
N THR A 222 6.54 -3.71 5.15
CA THR A 222 6.28 -3.97 6.56
C THR A 222 7.51 -4.49 7.30
N SER A 223 7.62 -4.12 8.58
CA SER A 223 8.59 -4.70 9.52
C SER A 223 8.05 -5.93 10.24
N ASP A 224 6.79 -6.31 10.01
CA ASP A 224 6.21 -7.53 10.57
C ASP A 224 6.84 -8.78 9.93
N VAL A 225 7.36 -9.66 10.78
CA VAL A 225 8.04 -10.90 10.39
C VAL A 225 7.04 -11.99 9.98
N LEU A 226 5.80 -11.93 10.46
CA LEU A 226 4.83 -13.00 10.29
C LEU A 226 4.47 -13.27 8.81
N PRO A 227 4.21 -12.26 7.94
CA PRO A 227 3.97 -12.50 6.52
C PRO A 227 5.16 -13.16 5.82
N LEU A 228 6.38 -12.73 6.14
CA LEU A 228 7.61 -13.28 5.57
C LEU A 228 7.79 -14.75 5.98
N LEU A 229 7.56 -15.06 7.26
CA LEU A 229 7.62 -16.44 7.76
C LEU A 229 6.60 -17.33 7.06
N ARG A 230 5.36 -16.87 6.90
CA ARG A 230 4.31 -17.61 6.17
C ARG A 230 4.70 -17.87 4.72
N ASN A 231 5.29 -16.89 4.04
CA ASN A 231 5.75 -17.04 2.66
C ASN A 231 6.90 -18.06 2.57
N ALA A 232 7.86 -18.01 3.48
CA ALA A 232 8.97 -18.96 3.55
C ALA A 232 8.49 -20.39 3.84
N LEU A 233 7.60 -20.58 4.82
CA LEU A 233 7.00 -21.88 5.14
C LEU A 233 6.16 -22.41 3.98
N GLY A 234 5.39 -21.54 3.30
CA GLY A 234 4.63 -21.88 2.11
C GLY A 234 5.53 -22.37 0.96
N PHE A 235 6.64 -21.68 0.71
CA PHE A 235 7.64 -22.09 -0.28
C PHE A 235 8.25 -23.46 0.08
N LEU A 236 8.74 -23.62 1.31
CA LEU A 236 9.40 -24.87 1.74
C LEU A 236 8.42 -26.05 1.74
N GLY A 237 7.21 -25.86 2.25
CA GLY A 237 6.16 -26.88 2.27
C GLY A 237 5.77 -27.31 0.86
N ALA A 238 5.59 -26.35 -0.05
CA ALA A 238 5.27 -26.65 -1.44
C ALA A 238 6.43 -27.34 -2.18
N ALA A 239 7.68 -26.95 -1.91
CA ALA A 239 8.86 -27.59 -2.48
C ALA A 239 9.00 -29.04 -2.04
N VAL A 240 8.87 -29.31 -0.74
CA VAL A 240 8.89 -30.68 -0.20
C VAL A 240 7.72 -31.48 -0.76
N GLY A 241 6.50 -30.93 -0.72
CA GLY A 241 5.31 -31.60 -1.24
C GLY A 241 5.43 -31.97 -2.71
N ALA A 242 5.83 -31.03 -3.56
CA ALA A 242 6.02 -31.27 -5.00
C ALA A 242 7.14 -32.28 -5.28
N TYR A 243 8.25 -32.22 -4.53
CA TYR A 243 9.32 -33.20 -4.62
C TYR A 243 8.84 -34.63 -4.27
N LEU A 244 8.08 -34.80 -3.19
CA LEU A 244 7.53 -36.09 -2.78
C LEU A 244 6.52 -36.64 -3.80
N VAL A 245 5.63 -35.79 -4.31
CA VAL A 245 4.66 -36.16 -5.35
C VAL A 245 5.37 -36.57 -6.65
N ALA A 246 6.41 -35.85 -7.05
CA ALA A 246 7.24 -36.21 -8.20
C ALA A 246 7.89 -37.58 -8.02
N MET A 247 8.39 -37.89 -6.82
CA MET A 247 8.94 -39.22 -6.51
C MET A 247 7.91 -40.34 -6.59
N GLN A 248 6.68 -40.11 -6.14
CA GLN A 248 5.64 -41.14 -6.17
C GLN A 248 5.09 -41.38 -7.57
N THR A 249 4.97 -40.34 -8.38
CA THR A 249 4.31 -40.41 -9.69
C THR A 249 5.26 -40.78 -10.83
N MET A 250 6.54 -40.37 -10.77
CA MET A 250 7.51 -40.51 -11.86
C MET A 250 8.62 -41.53 -11.55
N GLY A 251 8.33 -42.52 -10.69
CA GLY A 251 9.29 -43.49 -10.12
C GLY A 251 10.49 -43.82 -11.01
N LEU A 252 11.70 -43.77 -10.42
CA LEU A 252 12.94 -44.16 -11.12
C LEU A 252 12.82 -45.61 -11.63
N PRO A 253 13.16 -45.90 -12.90
CA PRO A 253 13.21 -47.29 -13.36
C PRO A 253 14.23 -48.05 -12.51
N VAL A 254 13.77 -49.06 -11.80
CA VAL A 254 14.62 -50.00 -11.06
C VAL A 254 15.40 -50.78 -12.12
N SER A 255 16.71 -50.55 -12.22
CA SER A 255 17.60 -51.37 -13.03
C SER A 255 17.71 -52.75 -12.38
N SER A 256 16.92 -53.71 -12.88
CA SER A 256 17.11 -55.13 -12.62
C SER A 256 18.24 -55.64 -13.51
N GLU A 257 19.49 -55.43 -13.10
CA GLU A 257 20.65 -56.07 -13.71
C GLU A 257 21.24 -57.05 -12.69
N GLY A 258 20.94 -58.34 -12.89
CA GLY A 258 21.39 -59.41 -12.01
C GLY A 258 20.70 -60.76 -12.26
N ALA A 259 20.51 -61.17 -13.51
CA ALA A 259 20.08 -62.53 -13.85
C ALA A 259 20.56 -62.94 -15.25
N SER A 260 21.87 -62.92 -15.47
CA SER A 260 22.48 -63.66 -16.58
C SER A 260 23.86 -64.15 -16.15
N GLY A 261 23.99 -65.43 -15.81
CA GLY A 261 25.30 -66.07 -15.69
C GLY A 261 25.38 -67.21 -14.68
N SER A 262 24.81 -68.37 -15.04
CA SER A 262 25.32 -69.72 -14.74
C SER A 262 24.22 -70.73 -15.12
N GLU A 263 24.41 -71.82 -15.83
CA GLU A 263 25.52 -72.43 -16.55
C GLU A 263 24.85 -73.58 -17.33
N GLY A 264 25.19 -73.74 -18.60
CA GLY A 264 24.89 -74.95 -19.35
C GLY A 264 26.19 -75.63 -19.73
N SER A 265 26.54 -76.69 -19.00
CA SER A 265 27.31 -77.87 -19.42
C SER A 265 27.34 -78.88 -18.28
#